data_AF-A0A6G8PTE7-F1
#
_entry.id   AF-A0A6G8PTE7-F1
#
_cell.length_a   1.000
_cell.length_b   1.000
_cell.length_c   1.000
_cell.angle_alpha   90.00
_cell.angle_beta   90.00
_cell.angle_gamma   90.00
#
_symmetry.space_group_name_H-M   'P 1'
#
loop_
_entity.id
_entity.type
_entity.pdbx_description
1 polymer ?
#
loop_
_entity_poly.entity_id
_entity_poly.type
_entity_poly.pdbx_seq_one_letter_code
_entity_poly.pdbx_strand_id
1 'polypeptide(L)' 'MSEEPRGAGGEKPNPEAQGEADAINWACTNCGYRVEGKLPEKCPDCGASREDFDIVPVPGM' A
#
# COMPACT_ATOMS: atom_id res chain seq x y z
N MET A 1 31.35 1.07 -36.03
CA MET A 1 31.54 2.07 -34.96
C MET A 1 30.14 2.41 -34.48
N SER A 2 29.71 1.89 -33.32
CA SER A 2 29.88 2.57 -32.03
C SER A 2 29.25 3.95 -32.18
N GLU A 3 28.03 4.21 -31.74
CA GLU A 3 27.56 4.10 -30.36
C GLU A 3 26.03 4.04 -30.36
N GLU A 4 25.36 3.27 -29.49
CA GLU A 4 24.20 3.79 -28.74
C GLU A 4 24.07 3.09 -27.36
N PRO A 5 23.89 3.86 -26.27
CA PRO A 5 24.18 3.48 -24.90
C PRO A 5 23.07 2.74 -24.15
N ARG A 6 23.54 2.11 -23.07
CA ARG A 6 22.82 1.41 -21.99
C ARG A 6 21.73 2.28 -21.36
N GLY A 7 20.53 1.73 -21.17
CA GLY A 7 19.48 2.34 -20.36
C GLY A 7 18.83 1.30 -19.45
N ALA A 8 19.14 1.36 -18.15
CA ALA A 8 18.43 0.62 -17.11
C ALA A 8 17.10 1.33 -16.81
N GLY A 9 15.96 0.65 -16.98
CA GLY A 9 14.70 1.05 -16.33
C GLY A 9 14.83 0.78 -14.82
N GLY A 10 14.47 1.68 -13.90
CA GLY A 10 13.17 2.37 -13.80
C GLY A 10 12.15 1.34 -13.31
N GLU A 11 11.57 1.36 -12.11
CA GLU A 11 11.06 2.48 -11.31
C GLU A 11 11.04 2.10 -9.82
N LYS A 12 11.16 3.10 -8.94
CA LYS A 12 10.89 2.98 -7.51
C LYS A 12 9.41 3.26 -7.29
N PRO A 13 8.60 2.34 -6.73
CA PRO A 13 7.24 2.70 -6.36
C PRO A 13 7.27 3.70 -5.20
N ASN A 14 6.36 4.64 -5.34
CA ASN A 14 6.30 5.93 -4.68
C ASN A 14 5.37 5.85 -3.45
N PRO A 15 5.86 6.12 -2.22
CA PRO A 15 5.01 6.11 -1.04
C PRO A 15 4.44 7.51 -0.80
N GLU A 16 3.52 7.95 -1.67
CA GLU A 16 2.66 9.11 -1.40
C GLU A 16 1.44 8.66 -0.59
N ALA A 17 1.68 8.25 0.66
CA ALA A 17 0.66 8.03 1.67
C ALA A 17 0.38 9.36 2.40
N GLN A 18 -0.25 10.31 1.71
CA GLN A 18 -0.73 11.54 2.33
C GLN A 18 -2.11 11.88 1.76
N GLY A 19 -3.15 11.80 2.59
CA GLY A 19 -4.48 12.25 2.20
C GLY A 19 -5.60 11.75 3.11
N GLU A 20 -5.89 12.57 4.12
CA GLU A 20 -7.23 13.00 4.52
C GLU A 20 -8.22 11.95 5.08
N ALA A 21 -8.71 12.28 6.27
CA ALA A 21 -9.56 11.47 7.14
C ALA A 21 -11.00 11.32 6.64
N ASP A 22 -11.17 10.84 5.41
CA ASP A 22 -12.46 10.47 4.82
C ASP A 22 -12.41 8.97 4.51
N ALA A 23 -13.03 8.17 5.39
CA ALA A 23 -13.20 6.71 5.28
C ALA A 23 -11.99 5.93 4.72
N ILE A 24 -10.83 6.01 5.38
CA ILE A 24 -9.67 5.20 5.01
C ILE A 24 -9.96 3.73 5.35
N ASN A 25 -9.98 2.87 4.33
CA ASN A 25 -9.96 1.42 4.50
C ASN A 25 -8.52 0.94 4.52
N TRP A 26 -8.24 -0.06 5.34
CA TRP A 26 -6.92 -0.69 5.44
C TRP A 26 -7.03 -2.13 4.96
N ALA A 27 -6.09 -2.57 4.14
CA ALA A 27 -5.97 -3.97 3.73
C ALA A 27 -4.62 -4.54 4.17
N CYS A 28 -4.65 -5.69 4.83
CA CYS A 28 -3.46 -6.45 5.14
C CYS A 28 -2.88 -6.99 3.83
N THR A 29 -1.64 -6.64 3.50
CA THR A 29 -0.95 -7.14 2.31
C THR A 29 -0.46 -8.58 2.48
N ASN A 30 -0.43 -9.08 3.72
CA ASN A 30 -0.01 -10.44 4.05
C ASN A 30 -1.13 -11.48 3.82
N CYS A 31 -2.36 -11.22 4.30
CA CYS A 31 -3.49 -12.15 4.14
C CYS A 31 -4.70 -11.60 3.37
N GLY A 32 -4.78 -10.29 3.13
CA GLY A 32 -5.92 -9.64 2.46
C GLY A 32 -7.04 -9.15 3.39
N TYR A 33 -6.88 -9.24 4.71
CA TYR A 33 -7.87 -8.75 5.69
C TYR A 33 -8.14 -7.24 5.53
N ARG A 34 -9.40 -6.85 5.36
CA ARG A 34 -9.83 -5.44 5.22
C ARG A 34 -10.53 -4.94 6.48
N VAL A 35 -10.18 -3.73 6.90
CA VAL A 35 -10.79 -3.05 8.04
C VAL A 35 -11.05 -1.59 7.73
N GLU A 36 -12.25 -1.14 8.06
CA GLU A 36 -12.72 0.20 7.76
C GLU A 36 -12.44 1.14 8.94
N GLY A 37 -11.89 2.32 8.66
CA GLY A 37 -11.63 3.34 9.68
C GLY A 37 -10.32 3.12 10.45
N LYS A 38 -10.38 2.51 11.64
CA LYS A 38 -9.21 2.43 12.54
C LYS A 38 -8.37 1.19 12.25
N LEU A 39 -7.13 1.41 11.81
CA LEU A 39 -6.15 0.34 11.65
C LEU A 39 -5.87 -0.36 13.01
N PRO A 40 -6.01 -1.70 13.10
CA PRO A 40 -5.67 -2.48 14.29
C PRO A 40 -4.15 -2.59 14.48
N GLU A 41 -3.67 -2.90 15.69
CA GLU A 41 -2.23 -3.06 15.97
C GLU A 41 -1.62 -4.32 15.35
N LYS A 42 -2.44 -5.37 15.24
CA LYS A 42 -2.11 -6.61 14.56
C LYS A 42 -3.30 -7.08 13.76
N CYS A 43 -3.03 -7.76 12.66
CA CYS A 43 -4.05 -8.41 11.88
C CYS A 43 -4.72 -9.52 12.71
N PRO A 44 -6.05 -9.50 12.92
CA PRO A 44 -6.74 -10.55 13.68
C PRO A 44 -6.81 -11.87 12.92
N ASP A 45 -6.59 -11.85 11.60
CA ASP A 45 -6.67 -13.03 10.74
C ASP A 45 -5.33 -13.78 10.67
N CYS A 46 -4.22 -13.07 10.44
CA CYS A 46 -2.89 -13.69 10.27
C CYS A 46 -1.85 -13.29 11.33
N GLY A 47 -2.10 -12.26 12.16
CA GLY A 47 -1.16 -11.78 13.17
C GLY A 47 -0.08 -10.80 12.67
N ALA A 48 -0.12 -10.37 11.41
CA ALA A 48 0.80 -9.38 10.83
C ALA A 48 0.73 -8.01 11.54
N SER A 49 1.79 -7.21 11.44
CA SER A 49 1.89 -5.91 12.11
C SER A 49 1.14 -4.82 11.33
N ARG A 50 0.90 -3.66 11.96
CA ARG A 50 0.28 -2.46 11.32
C ARG A 50 0.96 -2.02 10.03
N GLU A 51 2.26 -2.26 9.95
CA GLU A 51 3.15 -1.91 8.84
C GLU A 51 2.91 -2.80 7.60
N ASP A 52 2.31 -3.98 7.80
CA ASP A 52 1.85 -4.86 6.71
C ASP A 52 0.44 -4.49 6.21
N PHE A 53 -0.07 -3.32 6.57
CA PHE A 53 -1.35 -2.80 6.07
C PHE A 53 -1.15 -1.64 5.12
N ASP A 54 -1.82 -1.73 3.98
CA ASP A 54 -1.84 -0.69 2.96
C ASP A 54 -3.17 0.06 2.98
N ILE A 55 -3.11 1.35 2.66
CA ILE A 55 -4.29 2.20 2.55
C ILE A 55 -4.99 1.85 1.26
N VAL A 56 -6.18 1.27 1.37
CA VAL A 56 -7.05 1.04 0.23
C VAL A 56 -8.03 2.20 0.14
N PRO A 57 -7.93 3.04 -0.90
CA PRO A 57 -9.00 3.99 -1.16
C PRO A 57 -10.27 3.18 -1.38
N VAL A 58 -11.35 3.53 -0.68
CA VAL A 58 -12.67 3.05 -1.08
C VAL A 58 -12.87 3.61 -2.48
N PRO A 59 -13.04 2.79 -3.53
CA PRO A 59 -13.36 3.33 -4.83
C PRO A 59 -14.68 4.08 -4.66
N GLY A 60 -14.59 5.41 -4.61
CA GLY A 60 -15.73 6.28 -4.65
C GLY A 60 -16.51 5.95 -5.92
N MET A 61 -17.81 5.76 -5.76
CA MET A 61 -18.74 5.90 -6.88
C MET A 61 -18.65 7.32 -7.45
#